data_AF-A0A812I5T0-F1
#
_entry.id   AF-A0A812I5T0-F1
#
_cell.length_a   1.000
_cell.length_b   1.000
_cell.length_c   1.000
_cell.angle_alpha   90.00
_cell.angle_beta   90.00
_cell.angle_gamma   90.00
#
_symmetry.space_group_name_H-M   'P 1'
#
loop_
_entity.id
_entity.type
_entity.pdbx_description
1 polymer ?
#
loop_
_entity_poly.entity_id
_entity_poly.type
_entity_poly.pdbx_seq_one_letter_code
_entity_poly.pdbx_strand_id
1 'polypeptide(L)'
;MWTGLYLGDCYRLFRRPRSLLAQVLNLGCAYYLAVMLWKVVMVTTNCESPVFIVQSGGDLRLHRGDIFFLTGSDSFRAGDEVVYQVPGRDVLVAHRVANVHEEPDGTLALLTKGDDNVVNDRGLYPQGQLFLTRPEIVGRVSAYLPYLGILILMLNDYLYLKYWLFFSMVFACLAGRGSWKRFFALSLADCVAHGF
;
A
#
# COMPACT_ATOMS: atom_id res chain seq x y z
N MET A 1 -11.61 -11.33 -36.17
CA MET A 1 -10.29 -11.13 -36.82
C MET A 1 -9.17 -10.81 -35.83
N TRP A 2 -9.47 -10.36 -34.60
CA TRP A 2 -8.50 -9.92 -33.58
C TRP A 2 -7.87 -11.03 -32.73
N THR A 3 -8.67 -12.02 -32.32
CA THR A 3 -8.21 -13.14 -31.47
C THR A 3 -7.12 -13.98 -32.14
N GLY A 4 -7.20 -14.19 -33.46
CA GLY A 4 -6.23 -14.98 -34.21
C GLY A 4 -4.83 -14.35 -34.32
N LEU A 5 -4.72 -13.02 -34.26
CA LEU A 5 -3.43 -12.32 -34.35
C LEU A 5 -2.64 -12.47 -33.02
N TYR A 6 -3.31 -12.25 -31.89
CA TYR A 6 -2.72 -12.41 -30.56
C TYR A 6 -2.41 -13.88 -30.22
N LEU A 7 -3.29 -14.80 -30.60
CA LEU A 7 -3.02 -16.25 -30.47
C LEU A 7 -1.80 -16.67 -31.29
N GLY A 8 -1.64 -16.13 -32.50
CA GLY A 8 -0.47 -16.37 -33.36
C GLY A 8 0.84 -15.82 -32.79
N ASP A 9 0.78 -14.68 -32.08
CA ASP A 9 1.94 -14.09 -31.40
C ASP A 9 2.33 -14.88 -30.14
N CYS A 10 1.36 -15.33 -29.35
CA CYS A 10 1.61 -16.24 -28.22
C CYS A 10 2.20 -17.58 -28.68
N TYR A 11 1.67 -18.16 -29.77
CA TYR A 11 2.20 -19.40 -30.35
C TYR A 11 3.64 -19.23 -30.88
N ARG A 12 3.93 -18.10 -31.54
CA ARG A 12 5.30 -17.76 -31.98
C ARG A 12 6.26 -17.52 -30.81
N LEU A 13 5.78 -16.94 -29.72
CA LEU A 13 6.56 -16.71 -28.50
C LEU A 13 6.97 -18.05 -27.86
N PHE A 14 6.02 -18.98 -27.73
CA PHE A 14 6.28 -20.32 -27.19
C PHE A 14 7.27 -21.12 -28.05
N ARG A 15 7.24 -20.92 -29.37
CA ARG A 15 8.20 -21.55 -30.30
C ARG A 15 9.63 -20.98 -30.23
N ARG A 16 9.84 -19.85 -29.55
CA ARG A 16 11.15 -19.20 -29.36
C ARG A 16 11.52 -19.18 -27.86
N PRO A 17 12.03 -20.30 -27.31
CA PRO A 17 12.24 -20.45 -25.88
C PRO A 17 13.24 -19.43 -25.31
N ARG A 18 14.24 -19.01 -26.10
CA ARG A 18 15.23 -18.00 -25.70
C ARG A 18 14.60 -16.62 -25.44
N SER A 19 13.68 -16.18 -26.30
CA SER A 19 13.02 -14.87 -26.13
C SER A 19 11.99 -14.92 -25.00
N LEU A 20 11.29 -16.04 -24.84
CA LEU A 20 10.36 -16.23 -23.73
C LEU A 20 11.11 -16.23 -22.38
N LEU A 21 12.21 -16.97 -22.28
CA LEU A 21 13.05 -16.97 -21.08
C LEU A 21 13.57 -15.57 -20.74
N ALA A 22 14.06 -14.81 -21.74
CA ALA A 22 14.52 -13.44 -21.52
C ALA A 22 13.40 -12.51 -21.02
N GLN A 23 12.18 -12.62 -21.55
CA GLN A 23 11.04 -11.81 -21.07
C GLN A 23 10.64 -12.17 -19.64
N VAL A 24 10.59 -13.46 -19.32
CA VAL A 24 10.29 -13.93 -17.96
C VAL A 24 11.35 -13.47 -16.97
N LEU A 25 12.63 -13.59 -17.32
CA LEU A 25 13.74 -13.10 -16.50
C LEU A 25 13.65 -11.58 -16.30
N ASN A 26 13.37 -10.80 -17.34
CA ASN A 26 13.21 -9.35 -17.21
C ASN A 26 12.04 -8.96 -16.29
N LEU A 27 10.91 -9.65 -16.38
CA LEU A 27 9.78 -9.46 -15.46
C LEU A 27 10.17 -9.81 -14.03
N GLY A 28 10.88 -10.92 -13.84
CA GLY A 28 11.45 -11.31 -12.55
C GLY A 28 12.37 -10.23 -11.99
N CYS A 29 13.32 -9.74 -12.78
CA CYS A 29 14.22 -8.64 -12.40
C CYS A 29 13.46 -7.37 -12.01
N ALA A 30 12.43 -6.99 -12.78
CA ALA A 30 11.62 -5.82 -12.47
C ALA A 30 10.85 -5.97 -11.16
N TYR A 31 10.29 -7.15 -10.91
CA TYR A 31 9.63 -7.49 -9.64
C TYR A 31 10.61 -7.44 -8.46
N TYR A 32 11.77 -8.08 -8.58
CA TYR A 32 12.79 -8.05 -7.52
C TYR A 32 13.32 -6.64 -7.27
N LEU A 33 13.50 -5.82 -8.32
CA LEU A 33 13.88 -4.41 -8.16
C LEU A 33 12.83 -3.65 -7.36
N ALA A 34 11.54 -3.83 -7.65
CA ALA A 34 10.46 -3.20 -6.91
C ALA A 34 10.46 -3.63 -5.43
N VAL A 35 10.64 -4.93 -5.13
CA VAL A 35 10.73 -5.43 -3.76
C VAL A 35 11.96 -4.89 -3.03
N MET A 36 13.10 -4.82 -3.71
CA MET A 36 14.33 -4.24 -3.14
C MET A 36 14.17 -2.75 -2.84
N LEU A 37 13.57 -1.97 -3.75
CA LEU A 37 13.26 -0.56 -3.51
C LEU A 37 12.33 -0.41 -2.30
N TRP A 38 11.31 -1.26 -2.18
CA TRP A 38 10.43 -1.27 -1.01
C TRP A 38 11.19 -1.56 0.29
N LYS A 39 12.11 -2.55 0.26
CA LYS A 39 12.96 -2.88 1.41
C LYS A 39 13.92 -1.75 1.78
N VAL A 40 14.47 -1.05 0.80
CA VAL A 40 15.29 0.15 1.03
C VAL A 40 14.47 1.19 1.79
N VAL A 41 13.23 1.46 1.36
CA VAL A 41 12.34 2.39 2.08
C VAL A 41 12.17 1.94 3.54
N MET A 42 11.78 0.68 3.79
CA MET A 42 11.59 0.13 5.14
C MET A 42 12.82 0.33 6.04
N VAL A 43 14.02 0.06 5.52
CA VAL A 43 15.28 0.22 6.26
C VAL A 43 15.58 1.70 6.51
N THR A 44 15.41 2.57 5.52
CA THR A 44 15.69 4.00 5.67
C THR A 44 14.74 4.70 6.65
N THR A 45 13.48 4.29 6.69
CA THR A 45 12.49 4.83 7.62
C THR A 45 12.50 4.11 8.97
N ASN A 46 13.33 3.08 9.13
CA ASN A 46 13.36 2.20 10.31
C ASN A 46 11.96 1.70 10.72
N CYS A 47 11.14 1.34 9.74
CA CYS A 47 9.74 0.99 9.96
C CYS A 47 9.36 -0.21 9.10
N GLU A 48 8.73 -1.23 9.70
CA GLU A 48 8.25 -2.40 8.97
C GLU A 48 7.08 -2.08 8.04
N SER A 49 6.30 -1.04 8.35
CA SER A 49 5.21 -0.58 7.50
C SER A 49 5.32 0.92 7.28
N PRO A 50 6.19 1.38 6.37
CA PRO A 50 6.45 2.80 6.17
C PRO A 50 5.27 3.55 5.54
N VAL A 51 4.26 2.83 5.02
CA VAL A 51 3.07 3.43 4.40
C VAL A 51 1.81 2.84 5.04
N PHE A 52 0.97 3.71 5.57
CA PHE A 52 -0.35 3.37 6.10
C PHE A 52 -1.43 4.10 5.31
N ILE A 53 -2.55 3.43 5.05
CA ILE A 53 -3.67 4.02 4.30
C ILE A 53 -4.88 4.05 5.21
N VAL A 54 -5.51 5.22 5.34
CA VAL A 54 -6.69 5.41 6.17
C VAL A 54 -7.89 4.71 5.56
N GLN A 55 -8.38 3.65 6.23
CA GLN A 55 -9.54 2.88 5.79
C GLN A 55 -10.88 3.48 6.26
N SER A 56 -10.90 4.07 7.45
CA SER A 56 -12.05 4.76 8.05
C SER A 56 -11.65 6.17 8.45
N GLY A 57 -12.36 7.18 7.94
CA GLY A 57 -12.19 8.58 8.36
C GLY A 57 -12.88 8.84 9.70
N GLY A 58 -12.43 9.88 10.41
CA GLY A 58 -13.03 10.33 11.67
C GLY A 58 -11.99 10.90 12.63
N ASP A 59 -11.04 10.09 13.09
CA ASP A 59 -10.35 10.38 14.35
C ASP A 59 -9.17 11.39 14.32
N LEU A 60 -8.98 12.16 13.23
CA LEU A 60 -7.77 13.00 13.06
C LEU A 60 -7.89 14.11 11.99
N ARG A 61 -9.12 14.56 11.67
CA ARG A 61 -9.41 15.41 10.49
C ARG A 61 -9.04 14.77 9.13
N LEU A 62 -8.84 13.46 9.14
CA LEU A 62 -8.43 12.68 7.99
C LEU A 62 -9.63 12.14 7.25
N HIS A 63 -9.50 12.08 5.93
CA HIS A 63 -10.50 11.50 5.06
C HIS A 63 -10.11 10.06 4.73
N ARG A 64 -11.10 9.23 4.43
CA ARG A 64 -10.87 7.89 3.91
C ARG A 64 -10.04 7.99 2.63
N GLY A 65 -8.94 7.23 2.58
CA GLY A 65 -8.00 7.24 1.47
C GLY A 65 -6.87 8.27 1.57
N ASP A 66 -6.66 8.88 2.73
CA ASP A 66 -5.39 9.58 3.00
C ASP A 66 -4.26 8.56 3.26
N ILE A 67 -3.04 8.91 2.86
CA ILE A 67 -1.84 8.08 3.02
C ILE A 67 -0.91 8.70 4.07
N PHE A 68 -0.44 7.91 5.04
CA PHE A 68 0.64 8.29 5.96
C PHE A 68 1.94 7.60 5.64
N PHE A 69 3.00 8.40 5.76
CA PHE A 69 4.36 7.90 5.79
C PHE A 69 4.81 7.78 7.24
N LEU A 70 5.15 6.57 7.64
CA LEU A 70 5.55 6.21 9.00
C LEU A 70 7.08 6.12 9.09
N THR A 71 7.62 6.67 10.18
CA THR A 71 9.04 6.55 10.54
C THR A 71 9.14 5.90 11.92
N GLY A 72 10.06 4.95 12.07
CA GLY A 72 10.40 4.38 13.36
C GLY A 72 11.17 5.39 14.20
N SER A 73 10.53 5.87 15.26
CA SER A 73 11.10 6.82 16.23
C SER A 73 11.00 6.22 17.63
N ASP A 74 12.08 6.23 18.39
CA ASP A 74 12.08 5.73 19.78
C ASP A 74 11.62 6.78 20.79
N SER A 75 11.64 8.06 20.41
CA SER A 75 11.13 9.16 21.22
C SER A 75 9.77 9.63 20.71
N PHE A 76 8.81 9.82 21.61
CA PHE A 76 7.47 10.34 21.30
C PHE A 76 7.15 11.53 22.17
N ARG A 77 6.35 12.45 21.65
CA ARG A 77 5.85 13.61 22.40
C ARG A 77 4.33 13.65 22.40
N ALA A 78 3.76 14.25 23.43
CA ALA A 78 2.34 14.57 23.42
C ALA A 78 2.03 15.47 22.21
N GLY A 79 1.00 15.11 21.46
CA GLY A 79 0.63 15.75 20.19
C GLY A 79 1.14 15.02 18.94
N ASP A 80 2.10 14.10 19.05
CA ASP A 80 2.56 13.28 17.92
C ASP A 80 1.43 12.38 17.43
N GLU A 81 1.41 12.11 16.12
CA GLU A 81 0.47 11.17 15.50
C GLU A 81 1.16 9.83 15.32
N VAL A 82 0.56 8.78 15.85
CA VAL A 82 1.15 7.44 15.86
C VAL A 82 0.17 6.42 15.31
N VAL A 83 0.73 5.45 14.58
CA VAL A 83 0.01 4.27 14.15
C VAL A 83 0.45 3.11 15.02
N TYR A 84 -0.52 2.44 15.64
CA TYR A 84 -0.28 1.30 16.49
C TYR A 84 -1.19 0.13 16.09
N GLN A 85 -0.73 -1.07 16.41
CA GLN A 85 -1.50 -2.30 16.23
C GLN A 85 -2.06 -2.74 17.57
N VAL A 86 -3.35 -3.07 17.60
CA VAL A 86 -3.98 -3.61 18.81
C VAL A 86 -3.61 -5.10 18.95
N PRO A 87 -2.99 -5.54 20.06
CA PRO A 87 -2.67 -6.95 20.25
C PRO A 87 -3.90 -7.85 20.12
N GLY A 88 -3.79 -8.92 19.34
CA GLY A 88 -4.89 -9.84 19.07
C GLY A 88 -5.92 -9.36 18.04
N ARG A 89 -5.71 -8.20 17.41
CA ARG A 89 -6.49 -7.73 16.26
C ARG A 89 -5.56 -7.33 15.12
N ASP A 90 -5.94 -7.71 13.90
CA ASP A 90 -5.19 -7.33 12.70
C ASP A 90 -5.60 -5.95 12.18
N VAL A 91 -5.89 -5.04 13.11
CA VAL A 91 -6.38 -3.68 12.83
C VAL A 91 -5.35 -2.68 13.32
N LEU A 92 -4.92 -1.83 12.39
CA LEU A 92 -4.05 -0.71 12.65
C LEU A 92 -4.89 0.54 12.93
N VAL A 93 -4.56 1.24 14.01
CA VAL A 93 -5.27 2.44 14.45
C VAL A 93 -4.29 3.61 14.45
N ALA A 94 -4.69 4.72 13.86
CA ALA A 94 -3.91 5.94 13.78
C ALA A 94 -4.56 6.99 14.68
N HIS A 95 -3.91 7.39 15.77
CA HIS A 95 -4.43 8.38 16.73
C HIS A 95 -3.34 9.32 17.25
N ARG A 96 -3.75 10.41 17.90
CA ARG A 96 -2.83 11.37 18.51
C ARG A 96 -2.41 10.90 19.90
N VAL A 97 -1.14 11.07 20.22
CA VAL A 97 -0.61 10.83 21.56
C VAL A 97 -1.13 11.92 22.50
N ALA A 98 -1.95 11.54 23.46
CA ALA A 98 -2.45 12.43 24.50
C ALA A 98 -1.40 12.65 25.59
N ASN A 99 -0.83 11.57 26.12
CA ASN A 99 0.20 11.61 27.18
C ASN A 99 1.30 10.58 26.92
N VAL A 100 2.53 10.95 27.28
CA VAL A 100 3.72 10.11 27.24
C VAL A 100 4.20 9.92 28.68
N HIS A 101 4.40 8.69 29.10
CA HIS A 101 5.09 8.37 30.34
C HIS A 101 6.34 7.57 29.99
N GLU A 102 7.50 8.08 30.38
CA GLU A 102 8.78 7.37 30.29
C GLU A 102 9.22 7.06 31.72
N GLU A 103 9.29 5.77 32.03
CA GLU A 103 9.80 5.31 33.32
C GLU A 103 11.35 5.34 33.34
N PRO A 104 11.99 5.42 34.53
CA PRO A 104 13.45 5.50 34.65
C PRO A 104 14.22 4.29 34.08
N ASP A 105 13.53 3.17 33.89
CA ASP A 105 14.02 1.94 33.27
C ASP A 105 14.00 2.00 31.73
N GLY A 106 13.47 3.08 31.15
CA GLY A 106 13.28 3.26 29.72
C GLY A 106 11.98 2.67 29.18
N THR A 107 11.06 2.23 30.04
CA THR A 107 9.75 1.72 29.62
C THR A 107 8.88 2.87 29.15
N LEU A 108 8.49 2.81 27.87
CA LEU A 108 7.61 3.77 27.22
C LEU A 108 6.15 3.33 27.37
N ALA A 109 5.33 4.21 27.94
CA ALA A 109 3.89 4.04 28.09
C ALA A 109 3.14 5.22 27.45
N LEU A 110 2.49 4.96 26.31
CA LEU A 110 1.72 5.97 25.56
C LEU A 110 0.22 5.84 25.82
N LEU A 111 -0.44 6.98 25.99
CA LEU A 111 -1.88 7.08 25.95
C LEU A 111 -2.30 7.81 24.67
N THR A 112 -3.04 7.15 23.80
CA THR A 112 -3.58 7.77 22.59
C THR A 112 -5.06 8.16 22.77
N LYS A 113 -5.47 9.11 21.94
CA LYS A 113 -6.83 9.56 21.82
C LYS A 113 -7.09 10.02 20.38
N GLY A 114 -8.22 9.58 19.79
CA GLY A 114 -8.73 10.17 18.55
C GLY A 114 -9.21 11.61 18.76
N ASP A 115 -8.92 12.50 17.81
CA ASP A 115 -9.25 13.93 17.89
C ASP A 115 -10.77 14.17 17.99
N ASP A 116 -11.58 13.31 17.35
CA ASP A 116 -13.04 13.37 17.37
C ASP A 116 -13.69 12.59 18.53
N ASN A 117 -12.90 11.85 19.31
CA ASN A 117 -13.40 11.01 20.39
C ASN A 117 -13.52 11.78 21.71
N VAL A 118 -14.60 11.52 22.47
CA VAL A 118 -14.78 12.12 23.81
C VAL A 118 -13.85 11.45 24.84
N VAL A 119 -13.68 10.13 24.70
CA VAL A 119 -12.91 9.26 25.61
C VAL A 119 -11.58 8.87 25.01
N ASN A 120 -10.63 8.45 25.86
CA ASN A 120 -9.34 7.91 25.42
C ASN A 120 -9.49 6.48 24.87
N ASP A 121 -8.48 6.02 24.15
CA ASP A 121 -8.50 4.72 23.44
C ASP A 121 -8.31 3.49 24.34
N ARG A 122 -8.33 3.66 25.66
CA ARG A 122 -8.18 2.57 26.63
C ARG A 122 -9.19 1.44 26.43
N GLY A 123 -10.38 1.75 25.90
CA GLY A 123 -11.39 0.73 25.57
C GLY A 123 -11.07 -0.10 24.32
N LEU A 124 -10.14 0.36 23.48
CA LEU A 124 -9.67 -0.36 22.29
C LEU A 124 -8.51 -1.31 22.61
N TYR A 125 -7.77 -1.05 23.69
CA TYR A 125 -6.67 -1.88 24.13
C TYR A 125 -7.17 -3.24 24.65
N PRO A 126 -6.30 -4.26 24.69
CA PRO A 126 -6.58 -5.51 25.37
C PRO A 126 -7.03 -5.30 26.82
N GLN A 127 -7.84 -6.23 27.34
CA GLN A 127 -8.31 -6.14 28.73
C GLN A 127 -7.13 -6.09 29.72
N GLY A 128 -7.16 -5.08 30.60
CA GLY A 128 -6.11 -4.86 31.60
C GLY A 128 -4.95 -3.98 31.13
N GLN A 129 -4.89 -3.62 29.85
CA GLN A 129 -3.87 -2.72 29.32
C GLN A 129 -4.36 -1.27 29.32
N LEU A 130 -3.60 -0.37 29.94
CA LEU A 130 -3.95 1.05 30.08
C LEU A 130 -3.14 1.99 29.18
N PHE A 131 -1.99 1.50 28.69
CA PHE A 131 -1.03 2.25 27.90
C PHE A 131 -0.47 1.35 26.79
N LEU A 132 -0.12 1.97 25.67
CA LEU A 132 0.59 1.31 24.58
C LEU A 132 2.08 1.25 24.89
N THR A 133 2.67 0.11 24.55
CA THR A 133 4.10 -0.12 24.69
C THR A 133 4.81 0.02 23.34
N ARG A 134 6.13 0.21 23.36
CA ARG A 134 6.95 0.35 22.15
C ARG A 134 6.67 -0.68 21.04
N PRO A 135 6.59 -2.01 21.30
CA PRO A 135 6.41 -3.01 20.25
C PRO A 135 5.04 -2.95 19.55
N GLU A 136 4.05 -2.30 20.15
CA GLU A 136 2.72 -2.14 19.56
C GLU A 136 2.66 -0.95 18.62
N ILE A 137 3.62 -0.03 18.71
CA ILE A 137 3.70 1.15 17.87
C ILE A 137 4.41 0.78 16.58
N VAL A 138 3.68 0.85 15.47
CA VAL A 138 4.22 0.61 14.13
C VAL A 138 5.15 1.75 13.73
N GLY A 139 4.74 2.99 13.99
CA GLY A 139 5.57 4.16 13.72
C GLY A 139 4.88 5.49 13.97
N ARG A 140 5.66 6.56 13.91
CA ARG A 140 5.18 7.94 13.98
C ARG A 140 4.90 8.47 12.58
N VAL A 141 3.79 9.18 12.41
CA VAL A 141 3.48 9.87 11.15
C VAL A 141 4.48 10.99 10.92
N SER A 142 5.09 10.98 9.73
CA SER A 142 6.11 11.95 9.30
C SER A 142 5.61 12.86 8.19
N ALA A 143 4.74 12.34 7.32
CA ALA A 143 4.12 13.08 6.24
C ALA A 143 2.77 12.43 5.90
N TYR A 144 1.87 13.22 5.31
CA TYR A 144 0.59 12.75 4.79
C TYR A 144 0.38 13.20 3.34
N LEU A 145 -0.35 12.40 2.58
CA LEU A 145 -0.76 12.72 1.23
C LEU A 145 -2.27 12.50 1.08
N PRO A 146 -3.07 13.56 0.87
CA PRO A 146 -4.51 13.45 0.88
C PRO A 146 -5.06 12.79 -0.39
N TYR A 147 -6.15 12.04 -0.25
CA TYR A 147 -6.95 11.42 -1.31
C TYR A 147 -6.26 10.37 -2.22
N LEU A 148 -4.93 10.27 -2.27
CA LEU A 148 -4.23 9.36 -3.18
C LEU A 148 -4.54 7.88 -2.86
N GLY A 149 -4.76 7.56 -1.59
CA GLY A 149 -5.10 6.23 -1.12
C GLY A 149 -6.48 5.77 -1.61
N ILE A 150 -7.36 6.65 -2.08
CA ILE A 150 -8.64 6.25 -2.69
C ILE A 150 -8.38 5.33 -3.91
N LEU A 151 -7.37 5.64 -4.73
CA LEU A 151 -7.02 4.79 -5.88
C LEU A 151 -6.56 3.39 -5.45
N ILE A 152 -5.77 3.33 -4.38
CA ILE A 152 -5.27 2.06 -3.82
C ILE A 152 -6.42 1.28 -3.18
N LEU A 153 -7.32 1.95 -2.48
CA LEU A 153 -8.53 1.37 -1.91
C LEU A 153 -9.45 0.83 -2.99
N MET A 154 -9.68 1.58 -4.08
CA MET A 154 -10.46 1.09 -5.22
C MET A 154 -9.82 -0.17 -5.83
N LEU A 155 -8.50 -0.19 -5.98
CA LEU A 155 -7.80 -1.38 -6.47
C LEU A 155 -7.93 -2.59 -5.52
N ASN A 156 -8.04 -2.35 -4.22
CA ASN A 156 -8.23 -3.39 -3.21
C ASN A 156 -9.69 -3.90 -3.19
N ASP A 157 -10.65 -2.98 -3.13
CA ASP A 157 -12.09 -3.23 -3.03
C ASP A 157 -12.62 -3.92 -4.32
N TYR A 158 -12.12 -3.54 -5.49
CA TYR A 158 -12.54 -4.10 -6.78
C TYR A 158 -11.58 -5.18 -7.29
N LEU A 159 -11.81 -6.42 -6.84
CA LEU A 159 -10.96 -7.57 -7.20
C LEU A 159 -10.84 -7.81 -8.73
N TYR A 160 -11.92 -7.55 -9.49
CA TYR A 160 -11.90 -7.66 -10.96
C TYR A 160 -10.96 -6.63 -11.60
N LEU A 161 -10.94 -5.39 -11.10
CA LEU A 161 -10.04 -4.34 -11.59
C LEU A 161 -8.58 -4.73 -11.35
N LYS A 162 -8.26 -5.25 -10.17
CA LYS A 162 -6.94 -5.76 -9.81
C LYS A 162 -6.45 -6.85 -10.76
N TYR A 163 -7.28 -7.87 -11.00
CA TYR A 163 -6.92 -8.94 -11.92
C TYR A 163 -6.77 -8.43 -13.35
N TRP A 164 -7.70 -7.60 -13.82
CA TRP A 164 -7.64 -7.05 -15.17
C TRP A 164 -6.35 -6.23 -15.41
N LEU A 165 -5.95 -5.39 -14.46
CA LEU A 165 -4.70 -4.63 -14.53
C LEU A 165 -3.46 -5.54 -14.53
N PHE A 166 -3.44 -6.54 -13.66
CA PHE A 166 -2.30 -7.47 -13.59
C PHE A 166 -2.17 -8.31 -14.87
N PHE A 167 -3.25 -8.92 -15.33
CA PHE A 167 -3.24 -9.76 -16.53
C PHE A 167 -2.96 -8.94 -17.79
N SER A 168 -3.50 -7.72 -17.91
CA SER A 168 -3.21 -6.86 -19.05
C SER A 168 -1.73 -6.46 -19.09
N MET A 169 -1.12 -6.12 -17.96
CA MET A 169 0.31 -5.79 -17.89
C MET A 169 1.19 -6.98 -18.27
N VAL A 170 0.94 -8.16 -17.69
CA VAL A 170 1.71 -9.39 -17.99
C VAL A 170 1.54 -9.78 -19.46
N PHE A 171 0.31 -9.79 -19.96
CA PHE A 171 0.02 -10.07 -21.36
C PHE A 171 0.77 -9.11 -22.28
N ALA A 172 0.75 -7.82 -21.97
CA ALA A 172 1.33 -6.81 -22.83
C ALA A 172 2.87 -6.81 -22.78
N CYS A 173 3.48 -7.23 -21.66
CA CYS A 173 4.91 -7.51 -21.58
C CYS A 173 5.32 -8.75 -22.40
N LEU A 174 4.51 -9.81 -22.37
CA LEU A 174 4.77 -11.06 -23.11
C LEU A 174 4.53 -10.90 -24.62
N ALA A 175 3.54 -10.09 -25.02
CA ALA A 175 3.21 -9.82 -26.42
C ALA A 175 4.28 -8.98 -27.17
N GLY A 176 5.29 -8.44 -26.47
CA GLY A 176 6.43 -7.74 -27.05
C GLY A 176 6.15 -6.32 -27.58
N ARG A 177 7.21 -5.49 -27.64
CA ARG A 177 7.18 -4.03 -27.91
C ARG A 177 6.51 -3.59 -29.24
N GLY A 178 6.28 -4.49 -30.19
CA GLY A 178 5.58 -4.17 -31.44
C GLY A 178 4.05 -4.15 -31.33
N SER A 179 3.50 -4.81 -30.31
CA SER A 179 2.06 -4.99 -30.15
C SER A 179 1.40 -3.84 -29.37
N TRP A 180 2.11 -3.20 -28.43
CA TRP A 180 1.59 -2.05 -27.64
C TRP A 180 1.15 -0.85 -28.47
N LYS A 181 1.97 -0.45 -29.47
CA LYS A 181 1.63 0.67 -30.37
C LYS A 181 0.37 0.36 -31.20
N ARG A 182 0.16 -0.92 -31.53
CA ARG A 182 -1.02 -1.39 -32.24
C ARG A 182 -2.22 -1.51 -31.30
N PHE A 183 -2.03 -2.01 -30.08
CA PHE A 183 -3.08 -2.15 -29.07
C PHE A 183 -3.72 -0.80 -28.70
N PHE A 184 -2.93 0.25 -28.39
CA PHE A 184 -3.48 1.57 -28.10
C PHE A 184 -4.08 2.25 -29.33
N ALA A 185 -3.44 2.18 -30.49
CA ALA A 185 -3.97 2.76 -31.73
C ALA A 185 -5.31 2.12 -32.14
N LEU A 186 -5.48 0.83 -31.86
CA LEU A 186 -6.68 0.08 -32.23
C LEU A 186 -7.76 0.18 -31.15
N SER A 187 -7.40 0.23 -29.86
CA SER A 187 -8.34 0.48 -28.76
C SER A 187 -8.92 1.91 -28.79
N LEU A 188 -8.11 2.91 -29.17
CA LEU A 188 -8.63 4.27 -29.40
C LEU A 188 -9.52 4.35 -30.64
N ALA A 189 -9.19 3.62 -31.71
CA ALA A 189 -10.02 3.56 -32.91
C ALA A 189 -11.38 2.91 -32.64
N ASP A 190 -11.42 1.84 -31.83
CA ASP A 190 -12.68 1.17 -31.45
C ASP A 190 -13.53 2.02 -30.48
N CYS A 191 -12.92 2.74 -29.54
CA CYS A 191 -13.63 3.71 -28.68
C CYS A 191 -14.19 4.91 -29.46
N VAL A 192 -13.57 5.30 -30.57
CA VAL A 192 -14.06 6.38 -31.45
C VAL A 192 -15.11 5.85 -32.44
N ALA A 193 -15.02 4.60 -32.88
CA ALA A 193 -15.98 3.97 -33.80
C ALA A 193 -17.28 3.54 -33.10
N HIS A 194 -17.21 3.19 -31.82
CA HIS A 194 -18.34 2.84 -30.96
C HIS A 194 -18.57 3.91 -29.88
N GLY A 195 -18.66 5.18 -30.29
CA GLY A 195 -18.74 6.33 -29.38
C GLY A 195 -19.71 6.16 -28.19
N PHE A 196 -19.43 6.95 -27.14
CA PHE A 196 -20.25 7.17 -25.93
C PHE A 196 -21.74 6.84 -26.09
#